data_AF-A0A949RPM3-F1
#
_entry.id   AF-A0A949RPM3-F1
#
_cell.length_a   1.000
_cell.length_b   1.000
_cell.length_c   1.000
_cell.angle_alpha   90.00
_cell.angle_beta   90.00
_cell.angle_gamma   90.00
#
_symmetry.space_group_name_H-M   'P 1'
#
loop_
_entity.id
_entity.type
_entity.pdbx_description
1 polymer ?
#
loop_
_entity_poly.entity_id
_entity_poly.type
_entity_poly.pdbx_seq_one_letter_code
_entity_poly.pdbx_strand_id
1 'polypeptide(L)' 'MGLDSLKKRGIITLADEKATSEKLYSAEYIGSGTFIISKPPRKRKKIQQSRVRNPRRGSRK' A
#
# COMPACT_ATOMS: atom_id res chain seq x y z
N MET A 1 -2.79 18.14 -21.32
CA MET A 1 -2.96 16.79 -21.90
C MET A 1 -3.64 15.93 -20.85
N GLY A 2 -4.81 15.35 -21.12
CA GLY A 2 -5.58 14.57 -20.14
C GLY A 2 -5.04 13.16 -19.93
N LEU A 3 -5.34 12.56 -18.77
CA LEU A 3 -4.88 11.21 -18.39
C LEU A 3 -5.28 10.15 -19.43
N ASP A 4 -6.49 10.27 -19.98
CA ASP A 4 -7.06 9.37 -20.98
C ASP A 4 -6.23 9.31 -22.26
N SER A 5 -5.61 10.44 -22.64
CA SER A 5 -4.78 10.54 -23.84
C SER A 5 -3.41 9.86 -23.67
N LEU A 6 -2.89 9.79 -22.45
CA LEU A 6 -1.62 9.13 -22.11
C LEU A 6 -1.80 7.60 -22.03
N LYS A 7 -2.95 7.14 -21.52
CA LYS A 7 -3.33 5.73 -21.47
C LYS A 7 -3.51 5.13 -22.86
N LYS A 8 -4.15 5.87 -23.78
CA LYS A 8 -4.34 5.46 -25.18
C LYS A 8 -3.03 5.35 -25.98
N ARG A 9 -1.99 6.09 -25.58
CA ARG A 9 -0.64 6.05 -26.17
C ARG A 9 0.28 4.99 -25.54
N GLY A 10 -0.21 4.22 -24.55
CA GLY A 10 0.58 3.18 -23.88
C GLY A 10 1.65 3.71 -22.91
N ILE A 11 1.60 4.98 -22.54
CA ILE A 11 2.58 5.63 -21.64
C ILE A 11 2.30 5.29 -20.16
N ILE A 12 1.01 5.12 -19.81
CA ILE A 12 0.57 4.72 -18.46
C ILE A 12 -0.20 3.42 -18.62
N THR A 13 0.28 2.36 -17.98
CA THR A 13 -0.39 1.04 -18.01
C THR A 13 -1.27 0.84 -16.77
N LEU A 14 -2.25 -0.06 -16.87
CA LEU A 14 -3.09 -0.48 -15.73
C LEU A 14 -2.25 -1.06 -14.57
N ALA A 15 -1.06 -1.59 -14.86
CA ALA A 15 -0.14 -2.11 -13.86
C ALA A 15 0.52 -0.98 -13.03
N ASP A 16 0.83 0.15 -13.66
CA ASP A 16 1.42 1.30 -12.99
C ASP A 16 0.44 1.98 -12.04
N GLU A 17 -0.84 2.06 -12.41
CA GLU A 17 -1.93 2.57 -11.56
C GLU A 17 -2.09 1.72 -10.28
N LYS A 18 -2.03 0.39 -10.40
CA LYS A 18 -2.07 -0.50 -9.22
C LYS A 18 -0.82 -0.34 -8.35
N ALA A 19 0.36 -0.36 -8.95
CA ALA A 19 1.64 -0.24 -8.22
C ALA A 19 1.83 1.13 -7.53
N THR A 20 1.18 2.19 -8.03
CA THR A 20 1.17 3.52 -7.41
C THR A 20 0.17 3.58 -6.25
N SER A 21 -1.02 2.99 -6.41
CA SER A 21 -2.02 2.91 -5.32
C SER A 21 -1.49 2.18 -4.08
N GLU A 22 -0.70 1.12 -4.25
CA GLU A 22 -0.09 0.36 -3.15
C GLU A 22 0.93 1.17 -2.32
N LYS A 23 1.38 2.33 -2.79
CA LYS A 23 2.42 3.15 -2.13
C LYS A 23 1.85 4.38 -1.43
N LEU A 24 0.58 4.70 -1.65
CA LEU A 24 -0.04 5.91 -1.15
C LEU A 24 -0.91 5.64 0.08
N TYR A 25 -1.09 6.67 0.90
CA TYR A 25 -2.10 6.65 1.96
C TYR A 25 -3.48 6.85 1.33
N SER A 26 -4.49 6.16 1.85
CA SER A 26 -5.89 6.39 1.49
C SER A 26 -6.76 6.55 2.72
N ALA A 27 -7.88 7.23 2.57
CA ALA A 27 -8.87 7.43 3.63
C ALA A 27 -10.27 7.19 3.06
N GLU A 28 -11.07 6.40 3.78
CA GLU A 28 -12.48 6.15 3.48
C GLU A 28 -13.35 6.66 4.62
N TYR A 29 -14.33 7.51 4.29
CA TYR A 29 -15.25 8.09 5.27
C TYR A 29 -16.43 7.15 5.53
N ILE A 30 -16.67 6.81 6.80
CA ILE A 30 -17.71 5.84 7.20
C ILE A 30 -18.95 6.54 7.77
N GLY A 31 -18.82 7.81 8.16
CA GLY A 31 -19.86 8.56 8.88
C GLY A 31 -19.35 9.10 10.22
N SER A 32 -20.13 10.02 10.83
CA SER A 32 -19.87 10.60 12.16
C SER A 32 -18.42 11.09 12.39
N GLY A 33 -17.80 11.71 11.38
CA GLY A 33 -16.40 12.17 11.49
C GLY A 33 -15.34 11.06 11.55
N THR A 34 -15.71 9.81 11.28
CA THR A 34 -14.82 8.63 11.38
C THR A 34 -14.29 8.21 10.00
N PHE A 35 -12.99 7.94 9.93
CA PHE A 35 -12.28 7.54 8.72
C PHE A 35 -11.51 6.22 8.92
N ILE A 36 -11.58 5.30 7.96
CA ILE A 36 -10.60 4.21 7.84
C ILE A 36 -9.40 4.76 7.06
N ILE A 37 -8.25 4.86 7.72
CA ILE A 37 -7.00 5.24 7.09
C ILE A 37 -6.26 3.97 6.69
N SER A 38 -6.18 3.70 5.39
CA SER A 38 -5.36 2.61 4.87
C SER A 38 -3.95 3.12 4.60
N LYS A 39 -2.96 2.42 5.15
CA LYS A 39 -1.53 2.76 5.01
C LYS A 39 -0.88 1.76 4.06
N PRO A 40 0.12 2.18 3.27
CA PRO A 40 0.80 1.28 2.36
C PRO A 40 1.52 0.15 3.13
N PRO A 41 1.55 -1.08 2.59
CA PRO A 41 2.20 -2.21 3.23
C PRO A 41 3.70 -1.99 3.37
N ARG A 42 4.28 -2.51 4.46
CA ARG A 42 5.72 -2.41 4.70
C ARG A 42 6.51 -3.28 3.71
N LYS A 43 7.69 -2.82 3.30
CA LYS A 43 8.65 -3.62 2.52
C LYS A 43 8.98 -4.94 3.24
N ARG A 44 9.11 -6.05 2.48
CA ARG A 44 9.41 -7.40 3.01
C ARG A 44 10.60 -7.43 3.98
N LYS A 45 11.71 -6.74 3.66
CA LYS A 45 12.91 -6.65 4.52
C LYS A 45 12.60 -6.05 5.89
N LYS A 46 11.75 -5.02 5.97
CA LYS A 46 11.37 -4.37 7.23
C LYS A 46 10.45 -5.25 8.07
N ILE A 47 9.56 -6.02 7.42
CA ILE A 47 8.73 -7.02 8.10
C ILE A 47 9.63 -8.10 8.73
N GLN A 48 10.61 -8.62 7.98
CA GLN A 48 11.56 -9.61 8.48
C GLN A 48 12.39 -9.07 9.65
N GLN A 49 12.98 -7.88 9.53
CA GLN A 49 13.70 -7.22 10.61
C GLN A 49 12.86 -7.09 11.89
N SER A 50 11.59 -6.69 11.74
CA SER A 50 10.67 -6.59 12.88
C SER A 50 10.37 -7.95 13.52
N ARG A 51 10.20 -9.01 12.72
CA ARG A 51 9.91 -10.37 13.23
C ARG A 51 11.10 -10.99 13.95
N VAL A 52 12.32 -10.75 13.46
CA VAL A 52 13.55 -11.22 14.09
C VAL A 52 13.82 -10.47 15.40
N ARG A 53 13.63 -9.15 15.42
CA ARG A 53 13.80 -8.33 16.63
C ARG A 53 12.74 -8.65 17.69
N ASN A 54 11.50 -8.87 17.27
CA ASN A 54 10.35 -9.12 18.14
C ASN A 54 9.76 -10.53 17.86
N PRO A 55 10.47 -11.61 18.23
CA PRO A 55 9.95 -12.96 18.06
C PRO A 55 8.72 -13.19 18.95
N ARG A 56 7.79 -14.01 18.48
CA ARG A 56 6.61 -14.38 19.27
C ARG A 56 7.04 -15.25 20.45
N ARG A 57 6.53 -14.98 21.65
CA ARG A 57 6.79 -15.84 22.82
C ARG A 57 6.29 -17.26 22.53
N GLY A 58 7.07 -18.27 22.91
CA GLY A 58 6.77 -19.68 22.62
C GLY A 58 7.08 -20.13 21.18
N SER A 59 7.58 -19.25 20.30
CA SER A 59 8.03 -19.66 18.96
C SER A 59 9.44 -20.25 18.93
N ARG A 60 10.17 -20.14 20.04
CA ARG A 60 11.46 -20.79 20.23
C ARG A 60 11.19 -22.13 20.89
N LYS A 61 11.50 -23.22 20.18
CA LYS A 61 11.64 -24.54 20.80
C LYS A 61 12.95 -24.60 21.55
#